data_AF-I9KE12-F1
#
_entry.id   AF-I9KE12-F1
#
_cell.length_a   1.000
_cell.length_b   1.000
_cell.length_c   1.000
_cell.angle_alpha   90.00
_cell.angle_beta   90.00
_cell.angle_gamma   90.00
#
_symmetry.space_group_name_H-M   'P 1'
#
loop_
_entity.id
_entity.type
_entity.pdbx_description
1 polymer ?
#
loop_
_entity_poly.entity_id
_entity_poly.type
_entity_poly.pdbx_seq_one_letter_code
_entity_poly.pdbx_strand_id
1 'polypeptide(L)'
;MSWKATAQATPDAPAVRAAHSDAEVVIRYHTAETSGDVRLPLVVWMGLAKAVRVGRLDRLGEAWSPWATSGGRVRLDGDRIVLGYGYLHRHEVRLPEPVWRALDAAVRAGTLDQLPHLGDRELAGATESAAGT
;
A
#
# COMPACT_ATOMS: atom_id res chain seq x y z
N MET A 1 -5.24 -13.20 -15.60
CA MET A 1 -5.51 -12.82 -14.20
C MET A 1 -5.23 -11.33 -14.07
N SER A 2 -6.20 -10.55 -13.58
CA SER A 2 -6.23 -9.10 -13.80
C SER A 2 -5.74 -8.37 -12.55
N TRP A 3 -4.67 -7.60 -12.67
CA TRP A 3 -4.28 -6.61 -11.66
C TRP A 3 -5.00 -5.29 -11.96
N LYS A 4 -5.40 -4.53 -10.94
CA LYS A 4 -5.89 -3.17 -11.15
C LYS A 4 -4.74 -2.18 -11.07
N ALA A 5 -4.52 -1.43 -12.15
CA ALA A 5 -3.59 -0.30 -12.17
C ALA A 5 -4.25 0.93 -11.53
N THR A 6 -3.49 1.69 -10.77
CA THR A 6 -3.96 2.91 -10.10
C THR A 6 -3.66 4.19 -10.87
N ALA A 7 -2.66 4.18 -11.76
CA ALA A 7 -2.28 5.32 -12.60
C ALA A 7 -1.63 4.84 -13.92
N GLN A 8 -1.84 5.59 -15.01
CA GLN A 8 -1.20 5.33 -16.30
C GLN A 8 0.19 5.96 -16.33
N ALA A 9 1.19 5.19 -16.71
CA ALA A 9 2.59 5.59 -16.72
C ALA A 9 2.86 6.67 -17.77
N THR A 10 3.01 7.93 -17.34
CA THR A 10 4.07 8.78 -17.89
C THR A 10 5.42 8.18 -17.46
N PRO A 11 6.53 8.39 -18.21
CA PRO A 11 7.84 7.76 -17.94
C PRO A 11 8.35 7.95 -16.50
N ASP A 12 7.84 8.97 -15.81
CA ASP A 12 8.25 9.39 -14.47
C ASP A 12 7.19 9.08 -13.37
N ALA A 13 5.98 8.65 -13.75
CA ALA A 13 4.90 8.41 -12.79
C ALA A 13 4.99 6.98 -12.20
N PRO A 14 4.81 6.82 -10.88
CA PRO A 14 4.86 5.50 -10.25
C PRO A 14 3.73 4.60 -10.78
N ALA A 15 4.11 3.44 -11.31
CA ALA A 15 3.16 2.41 -11.69
C ALA A 15 2.81 1.59 -10.45
N VAL A 16 1.59 1.74 -9.93
CA VAL A 16 1.11 0.97 -8.78
C VAL A 16 -0.03 0.06 -9.18
N ARG A 17 0.01 -1.18 -8.71
CA ARG A 17 -0.98 -2.21 -8.96
C ARG A 17 -1.38 -2.86 -7.66
N ALA A 18 -2.67 -3.12 -7.49
CA ALA A 18 -3.18 -3.79 -6.29
C ALA A 18 -4.11 -4.96 -6.65
N ALA A 19 -4.04 -5.98 -5.82
CA ALA A 19 -4.91 -7.16 -5.83
C ALA A 19 -5.06 -7.66 -4.40
N HIS A 20 -6.01 -8.56 -4.15
CA HIS A 20 -6.17 -9.19 -2.85
C HIS A 20 -6.11 -10.72 -2.96
N SER A 21 -5.51 -11.37 -1.97
CA SER A 21 -5.82 -12.76 -1.63
C SER A 21 -6.97 -12.78 -0.61
N ASP A 22 -7.39 -13.96 -0.14
CA ASP A 22 -8.42 -14.05 0.89
C ASP A 22 -8.05 -13.33 2.20
N ALA A 23 -6.75 -13.21 2.51
CA ALA A 23 -6.28 -12.65 3.78
C ALA A 23 -5.50 -11.34 3.64
N GLU A 24 -4.96 -11.01 2.45
CA GLU A 24 -4.03 -9.90 2.27
C GLU A 24 -4.37 -9.06 1.03
N VAL A 25 -3.98 -7.79 1.06
CA VAL A 25 -3.85 -6.94 -0.12
C VAL A 25 -2.38 -6.84 -0.46
N VAL A 26 -2.08 -7.15 -1.72
CA VAL A 26 -0.73 -7.03 -2.29
C VAL A 26 -0.70 -5.79 -3.17
N ILE A 27 0.23 -4.90 -2.85
CA ILE A 27 0.49 -3.68 -3.58
C ILE A 27 1.86 -3.82 -4.22
N ARG A 28 1.88 -3.90 -5.55
CA ARG A 28 3.12 -3.87 -6.32
C ARG A 28 3.33 -2.47 -6.85
N TYR A 29 4.55 -1.97 -6.74
CA TYR A 29 4.90 -0.68 -7.29
C TYR A 29 6.20 -0.74 -8.09
N HIS A 30 6.28 0.13 -9.09
CA HIS A 30 7.48 0.40 -9.86
C HIS A 30 7.61 1.91 -10.03
N THR A 31 8.77 2.44 -9.71
CA THR A 31 9.18 3.83 -9.88
C THR A 31 10.44 3.87 -10.76
N ALA A 32 10.93 5.06 -11.13
CA ALA A 32 12.18 5.17 -11.88
C ALA A 32 13.39 4.59 -11.11
N GLU A 33 13.35 4.62 -9.77
CA GLU A 33 14.50 4.28 -8.92
C GLU A 33 14.35 2.92 -8.21
N THR A 34 13.11 2.47 -7.99
CA THR A 34 12.83 1.28 -7.18
C THR A 34 11.54 0.58 -7.60
N SER A 35 11.52 -0.74 -7.41
CA SER A 35 10.31 -1.56 -7.46
C SER A 35 10.20 -2.38 -6.18
N GLY A 36 8.99 -2.78 -5.84
CA GLY A 36 8.77 -3.59 -4.65
C GLY A 36 7.31 -3.96 -4.43
N ASP A 37 7.13 -4.87 -3.49
CA ASP A 37 5.84 -5.40 -3.10
C ASP A 37 5.59 -5.13 -1.62
N VAL A 38 4.39 -4.61 -1.30
CA VAL A 38 3.92 -4.41 0.06
C VAL A 38 2.68 -5.26 0.28
N ARG A 39 2.69 -6.03 1.37
CA ARG A 39 1.56 -6.85 1.79
C ARG A 39 0.96 -6.28 3.07
N LEU A 40 -0.37 -6.18 3.06
CA LEU A 40 -1.15 -5.72 4.20
C LEU A 40 -2.26 -6.72 4.44
N PRO A 41 -2.50 -7.17 5.68
CA PRO A 41 -3.70 -7.94 5.99
C PRO A 41 -4.95 -7.18 5.53
N LEU A 42 -5.96 -7.88 5.01
CA LEU A 42 -7.15 -7.27 4.41
C LEU A 42 -7.86 -6.30 5.39
N VAL A 43 -7.94 -6.68 6.67
CA VAL A 43 -8.50 -5.83 7.73
C VAL A 43 -7.70 -4.53 7.96
N VAL A 44 -6.37 -4.61 7.84
CA VAL A 44 -5.46 -3.47 7.97
C VAL A 44 -5.64 -2.54 6.77
N TRP A 45 -5.70 -3.10 5.55
CA TRP A 45 -5.99 -2.36 4.33
C TRP A 45 -7.35 -1.63 4.39
N MET A 46 -8.42 -2.31 4.82
CA MET A 46 -9.74 -1.69 4.94
C MET A 46 -9.74 -0.50 5.91
N GLY A 47 -9.05 -0.64 7.05
CA GLY A 47 -8.89 0.46 8.01
C GLY A 47 -8.11 1.64 7.43
N LEU A 48 -7.02 1.36 6.71
CA LEU A 48 -6.19 2.35 6.04
C LEU A 48 -6.96 3.10 4.95
N ALA A 49 -7.65 2.37 4.06
CA ALA A 49 -8.44 2.95 2.99
C ALA A 49 -9.56 3.84 3.54
N LYS A 50 -10.22 3.43 4.63
CA LYS A 50 -11.19 4.27 5.33
C LYS A 50 -10.55 5.54 5.87
N ALA A 51 -9.38 5.45 6.51
CA ALA A 51 -8.67 6.61 7.06
C ALA A 51 -8.27 7.63 5.98
N VAL A 52 -7.82 7.13 4.82
CA VAL A 52 -7.56 7.96 3.63
C VAL A 52 -8.83 8.68 3.17
N ARG A 53 -9.94 7.94 2.97
CA ARG A 53 -11.19 8.52 2.47
C ARG A 53 -11.76 9.62 3.36
N VAL A 54 -11.61 9.52 4.67
CA VAL A 54 -12.07 10.55 5.62
C VAL A 54 -11.05 11.67 5.84
N GLY A 55 -9.97 11.71 5.07
CA GLY A 55 -8.94 12.76 5.13
C GLY A 55 -8.06 12.73 6.38
N ARG A 56 -8.06 11.63 7.14
CA ARG A 56 -7.27 11.53 8.38
C ARG A 56 -5.77 11.59 8.12
N LEU A 57 -5.33 11.23 6.92
CA LEU A 57 -3.92 11.12 6.54
C LEU A 57 -3.45 12.25 5.61
N ASP A 58 -4.21 13.34 5.51
CA ASP A 58 -3.89 14.46 4.62
C ASP A 58 -2.64 15.24 5.06
N ARG A 59 -2.35 15.19 6.38
CA ARG A 59 -1.22 15.87 7.01
C ARG A 59 -0.34 14.84 7.70
N LEU A 60 0.57 14.24 6.94
CA LEU A 60 1.61 13.39 7.48
C LEU A 60 2.81 14.24 7.87
N GLY A 61 3.32 14.00 9.07
CA GLY A 61 4.59 14.55 9.54
C GLY A 61 5.48 13.43 10.07
N GLU A 62 6.63 13.80 10.64
CA GLU A 62 7.61 12.84 11.15
C GLU A 62 7.14 12.11 12.42
N ALA A 63 6.18 12.69 13.15
CA ALA A 63 5.58 12.08 14.31
C ALA A 63 4.54 11.02 13.94
N TRP A 64 4.51 9.93 14.72
CA TRP A 64 3.51 8.88 14.57
C TRP A 64 2.09 9.42 14.77
N SER A 65 1.25 9.25 13.76
CA SER A 65 -0.16 9.63 13.75
C SER A 65 -1.04 8.38 13.66
N PRO A 66 -2.03 8.20 14.56
CA PRO A 66 -2.90 7.04 14.51
C PRO A 66 -3.90 7.12 13.35
N TRP A 67 -4.11 6.02 12.65
CA TRP A 67 -5.10 5.91 11.57
C TRP A 67 -6.19 4.87 11.84
N ALA A 68 -5.95 3.89 12.73
CA ALA A 68 -6.96 2.93 13.17
C ALA A 68 -6.93 2.70 14.68
N THR A 69 -8.12 2.53 15.28
CA THR A 69 -8.30 2.22 16.71
C THR A 69 -7.63 0.91 17.12
N SER A 70 -7.48 -0.03 16.18
CA SER A 70 -6.77 -1.30 16.36
C SER A 70 -5.24 -1.18 16.42
N GLY A 71 -4.70 0.04 16.48
CA GLY A 71 -3.25 0.28 16.56
C GLY A 71 -2.59 0.53 15.20
N GLY A 72 -3.32 1.01 14.21
CA GLY A 72 -2.71 1.50 12.97
C GLY A 72 -2.09 2.88 13.18
N ARG A 73 -0.80 3.06 12.83
CA ARG A 73 -0.09 4.35 12.87
C ARG A 73 0.69 4.63 11.59
N VAL A 74 0.88 5.90 11.25
CA VAL A 74 1.60 6.35 10.06
C VAL A 74 2.54 7.49 10.42
N ARG A 75 3.70 7.57 9.76
CA ARG A 75 4.57 8.75 9.79
C ARG A 75 5.29 8.91 8.45
N LEU A 76 5.79 10.12 8.22
CA LEU A 76 6.82 10.41 7.22
C LEU A 76 8.20 10.10 7.83
N ASP A 77 9.09 9.49 7.06
CA ASP A 77 10.48 9.19 7.43
C ASP A 77 11.34 9.46 6.19
N GLY A 78 11.83 10.69 6.06
CA GLY A 78 12.47 11.16 4.83
C GLY A 78 11.50 11.16 3.65
N ASP A 79 11.87 10.50 2.55
CA ASP A 79 11.05 10.33 1.35
C ASP A 79 10.02 9.18 1.45
N ARG A 80 9.88 8.56 2.63
CA ARG A 80 9.08 7.33 2.81
C ARG A 80 7.94 7.51 3.79
N ILE A 81 6.82 6.89 3.45
CA ILE A 81 5.69 6.70 4.36
C ILE A 81 5.87 5.37 5.08
N VAL A 82 5.90 5.42 6.41
CA VAL A 82 5.98 4.25 7.26
C VAL A 82 4.61 3.96 7.84
N LEU A 83 4.06 2.78 7.57
CA LEU A 83 2.79 2.30 8.12
C LEU A 83 3.10 1.23 9.18
N GLY A 84 2.76 1.51 10.43
CA GLY A 84 2.83 0.57 11.53
C GLY A 84 1.47 -0.05 11.85
N TYR A 85 1.42 -1.36 12.08
CA TYR A 85 0.21 -2.09 12.46
C TYR A 85 0.49 -3.35 13.29
N GLY A 86 -0.59 -3.97 13.78
CA GLY A 86 -0.54 -5.14 14.65
C GLY A 86 -0.34 -4.79 16.12
N TYR A 87 -0.34 -5.82 16.99
CA TYR A 87 -0.16 -5.63 18.42
C TYR A 87 1.19 -4.96 18.72
N LEU A 88 1.17 -3.86 19.46
CA LEU A 88 2.33 -3.01 19.75
C LEU A 88 3.07 -2.49 18.49
N HIS A 89 2.40 -2.43 17.34
CA HIS A 89 2.97 -1.95 16.07
C HIS A 89 4.20 -2.72 15.60
N ARG A 90 4.25 -4.04 15.87
CA ARG A 90 5.38 -4.90 15.50
C ARG A 90 5.59 -5.05 13.99
N HIS A 91 4.59 -4.74 13.18
CA HIS A 91 4.71 -4.78 11.73
C HIS A 91 4.81 -3.36 11.19
N GLU A 92 5.85 -3.11 10.41
CA GLU A 92 6.03 -1.86 9.69
C GLU A 92 6.25 -2.15 8.21
N VAL A 93 5.56 -1.40 7.35
CA VAL A 93 5.81 -1.38 5.91
C VAL A 93 6.19 0.03 5.49
N ARG A 94 7.09 0.12 4.51
CA ARG A 94 7.60 1.38 3.99
C ARG A 94 7.26 1.52 2.52
N LEU A 95 6.73 2.68 2.15
CA LEU A 95 6.38 3.02 0.78
C LEU A 95 7.08 4.33 0.40
N PRO A 96 7.66 4.46 -0.79
CA PRO A 96 8.08 5.76 -1.30
C PRO A 96 6.90 6.74 -1.32
N GLU A 97 7.13 8.02 -1.01
CA GLU A 97 6.06 9.04 -1.01
C GLU A 97 5.30 9.09 -2.35
N PRO A 98 5.94 9.03 -3.54
CA PRO A 98 5.21 9.04 -4.80
C PRO A 98 4.23 7.87 -4.94
N VAL A 99 4.63 6.69 -4.47
CA VAL A 99 3.79 5.48 -4.45
C VAL A 99 2.61 5.68 -3.49
N TRP A 100 2.85 6.25 -2.31
CA TRP A 100 1.78 6.58 -1.37
C TRP A 100 0.78 7.58 -1.96
N ARG A 101 1.24 8.64 -2.64
CA ARG A 101 0.36 9.63 -3.28
C ARG A 101 -0.53 9.00 -4.35
N ALA A 102 0.03 8.10 -5.17
CA ALA A 102 -0.75 7.36 -6.16
C ALA A 102 -1.80 6.44 -5.51
N LEU A 103 -1.45 5.77 -4.40
CA LEU A 103 -2.38 4.95 -3.64
C LEU A 103 -3.49 5.77 -2.99
N ASP A 104 -3.15 6.89 -2.34
CA ASP A 104 -4.12 7.81 -1.72
C ASP A 104 -5.14 8.29 -2.76
N ALA A 105 -4.65 8.77 -3.91
CA ALA A 105 -5.51 9.22 -5.00
C ALA A 105 -6.44 8.11 -5.51
N ALA A 106 -5.92 6.89 -5.70
CA ALA A 106 -6.70 5.76 -6.19
C ALA A 106 -7.75 5.26 -5.17
N VAL A 107 -7.45 5.32 -3.88
CA VAL A 107 -8.41 5.03 -2.81
C VAL A 107 -9.53 6.06 -2.78
N ARG A 108 -9.19 7.35 -2.94
CA ARG A 108 -10.20 8.44 -3.00
C ARG A 108 -11.06 8.38 -4.24
N ALA A 109 -10.48 8.00 -5.38
CA ALA A 109 -11.20 7.82 -6.63
C ALA A 109 -12.10 6.56 -6.64
N GLY A 110 -12.03 5.71 -5.62
CA GLY A 110 -12.77 4.44 -5.55
C GLY A 110 -12.23 3.36 -6.50
N THR A 111 -11.10 3.61 -7.18
CA THR A 111 -10.49 2.66 -8.14
C THR A 111 -10.16 1.33 -7.47
N LEU A 112 -9.81 1.36 -6.17
CA LEU A 112 -9.44 0.19 -5.37
C LEU A 112 -10.59 -0.40 -4.54
N ASP A 113 -11.84 -0.01 -4.79
CA ASP A 113 -12.99 -0.53 -4.04
C ASP A 113 -13.27 -2.01 -4.34
N GLN A 114 -13.01 -2.39 -5.58
CA GLN A 114 -13.06 -3.78 -6.04
C GLN A 114 -11.66 -4.17 -6.50
N LEU A 115 -10.87 -4.66 -5.56
CA LEU A 115 -9.60 -5.29 -5.86
C LEU A 115 -9.88 -6.64 -6.54
N PRO A 116 -9.12 -7.00 -7.57
CA PRO A 116 -9.20 -8.34 -8.15
C PRO A 116 -8.61 -9.38 -7.19
N HIS A 117 -9.19 -10.58 -7.18
CA HIS A 117 -8.68 -11.71 -6.43
C HIS A 117 -7.44 -12.32 -7.10
N LEU A 118 -6.41 -12.61 -6.32
CA LEU A 118 -5.15 -13.21 -6.74
C LEU A 118 -5.07 -14.64 -6.20
N GLY A 119 -4.89 -15.62 -7.08
CA GLY A 119 -4.73 -17.02 -6.67
C GLY A 119 -3.33 -17.31 -6.09
N ASP A 120 -3.20 -18.40 -5.33
CA ASP A 120 -1.96 -18.77 -4.62
C ASP A 120 -0.69 -18.82 -5.49
N ARG A 121 -0.81 -19.28 -6.75
CA ARG A 121 0.33 -19.34 -7.69
C ARG A 121 0.88 -17.96 -8.08
N GLU A 122 0.02 -16.96 -8.18
CA GLU A 122 0.43 -15.58 -8.48
C GLU A 122 1.01 -14.88 -7.25
N LEU A 123 0.54 -15.28 -6.06
CA LEU A 123 1.08 -14.86 -4.77
C LEU A 123 2.50 -15.43 -4.57
N ALA A 124 2.75 -16.67 -4.98
CA ALA A 124 4.08 -17.30 -4.93
C ALA A 124 5.10 -16.54 -5.80
N GLY A 125 4.75 -16.21 -7.05
CA GLY A 125 5.58 -15.39 -7.93
C GLY A 125 5.84 -13.97 -7.41
N ALA A 126 4.96 -13.44 -6.54
CA ALA A 126 5.18 -12.20 -5.80
C ALA A 126 6.29 -12.31 -4.74
N THR A 127 6.47 -13.50 -4.18
CA THR A 127 7.37 -13.74 -3.05
C THR A 127 8.81 -13.97 -3.54
N GLU A 128 8.98 -14.62 -4.69
CA GLU A 128 10.31 -14.91 -5.28
C GLU A 128 11.04 -13.67 -5.81
N SER A 129 10.32 -12.62 -6.26
CA SER A 129 10.98 -11.36 -6.68
C SER A 129 11.59 -10.57 -5.52
N ALA A 130 11.23 -10.87 -4.27
CA ALA A 130 11.81 -10.23 -3.08
C ALA A 130 13.03 -10.98 -2.50
N ALA A 131 13.35 -12.18 -3.01
CA ALA A 131 14.42 -13.04 -2.49
C ALA A 131 15.63 -13.17 -3.43
N GLY A 132 15.65 -12.44 -4.54
CA GLY A 132 16.73 -12.51 -5.53
C GLY A 132 17.42 -11.17 -5.73
N THR A 133 18.36 -10.81 -4.85
CA THR A 133 19.64 -10.14 -5.18
C THR A 133 20.61 -10.34 -4.03
#